data_AF-A0A971S4V6-F1
#
_entry.id   AF-A0A971S4V6-F1
#
_cell.length_a   1.000
_cell.length_b   1.000
_cell.length_c   1.000
_cell.angle_alpha   90.00
_cell.angle_beta   90.00
_cell.angle_gamma   90.00
#
_symmetry.space_group_name_H-M   'P 1'
#
loop_
_entity.id
_entity.type
_entity.pdbx_description
1 polymer ?
#
loop_
_entity_poly.entity_id
_entity_poly.type
_entity_poly.pdbx_seq_one_letter_code
_entity_poly.pdbx_strand_id
1 'polypeptide(L)'
;MRINNNIPALNTHRMLGLTNSSLEKTLERLSSGKRINRASDDAAGLAISQKMEAQVRGLRQASRNSLDGISLIQTAEGALNEVHAMLQRMRELAVQGANGIYEKDDLEAIA
;
A
#
# COMPACT_ATOMS: atom_id res chain seq x y z
N MET A 1 31.63 5.88 63.84
CA MET A 1 31.68 5.04 62.61
C MET A 1 30.95 3.75 62.91
N ARG A 2 29.78 3.49 62.29
CA ARG A 2 29.02 2.23 62.52
C ARG A 2 29.44 1.22 61.46
N ILE A 3 30.00 0.07 61.86
CA ILE A 3 30.55 -0.96 60.97
C ILE A 3 29.44 -1.75 60.22
N ASN A 4 28.23 -1.81 60.79
CA ASN A 4 27.14 -2.64 60.25
C ASN A 4 26.46 -2.11 58.98
N ASN A 5 26.59 -0.83 58.64
CA ASN A 5 25.95 -0.27 57.45
C ASN A 5 26.88 0.72 56.75
N ASN A 6 27.21 0.40 55.49
CA ASN A 6 28.01 1.25 54.63
C ASN A 6 27.09 2.08 53.72
N ILE A 7 26.57 3.18 54.25
CA ILE A 7 25.65 4.08 53.53
C ILE A 7 26.27 4.63 52.23
N PRO A 8 27.56 5.04 52.19
CA PRO A 8 28.22 5.41 50.93
C PRO A 8 28.17 4.32 49.86
N ALA A 9 28.50 3.06 50.21
CA ALA A 9 28.45 1.94 49.27
C ALA A 9 27.01 1.61 48.80
N LEU A 10 26.01 1.75 49.67
CA LEU A 10 24.62 1.58 49.28
C LEU A 10 24.15 2.68 48.31
N ASN A 11 24.64 3.91 48.49
CA ASN A 11 24.34 5.01 47.57
C ASN A 11 25.01 4.82 46.21
N THR A 12 26.27 4.38 46.18
CA THR A 12 26.96 4.08 44.90
C THR A 12 26.30 2.90 44.17
N HIS A 13 25.86 1.87 44.89
CA HIS A 13 25.11 0.75 44.28
C HIS A 13 23.77 1.21 43.68
N ARG A 14 23.03 2.09 44.37
CA ARG A 14 21.80 2.69 43.84
C ARG A 14 22.08 3.49 42.56
N MET A 15 23.14 4.31 42.55
CA MET A 15 23.53 5.10 41.37
C MET A 15 23.97 4.20 40.20
N LEU A 16 24.71 3.13 40.48
CA LEU A 16 25.08 2.13 39.47
C LEU A 16 23.83 1.48 38.84
N GLY A 17 22.83 1.11 39.63
CA GLY A 17 21.58 0.55 39.14
C GLY A 17 20.81 1.50 38.20
N LEU A 18 20.76 2.80 38.55
CA LEU A 18 20.15 3.83 37.70
C LEU A 18 20.90 3.98 36.36
N THR A 19 22.23 4.02 36.40
CA THR A 19 23.07 4.11 35.19
C THR A 19 22.90 2.89 34.30
N ASN A 20 22.88 1.68 34.88
CA ASN A 20 22.68 0.45 34.13
C ASN A 20 21.31 0.42 33.43
N SER A 21 20.24 0.84 34.13
CA SER A 21 18.91 0.94 33.52
C SER A 21 18.84 1.94 32.36
N SER A 22 19.56 3.07 32.44
CA SER A 22 19.67 4.03 31.35
C SER A 22 20.45 3.48 30.15
N LEU A 23 21.53 2.74 30.41
CA LEU A 23 22.32 2.07 29.38
C LEU A 23 21.49 1.02 28.63
N GLU A 24 20.75 0.18 29.35
CA GLU A 24 19.86 -0.83 28.76
C GLU A 24 18.82 -0.20 27.82
N LYS A 25 18.18 0.89 28.23
CA LYS A 25 17.23 1.63 27.36
C LYS A 25 17.90 2.19 26.10
N THR A 26 19.13 2.67 26.23
CA THR A 26 19.89 3.20 25.10
C THR A 26 20.26 2.09 24.12
N LEU A 27 20.68 0.93 24.63
CA LEU A 27 20.94 -0.27 23.83
C LEU A 27 19.69 -0.79 23.13
N GLU A 28 18.53 -0.78 23.79
CA GLU A 28 17.24 -1.14 23.17
C GLU A 28 16.89 -0.23 21.99
N ARG A 29 17.08 1.09 22.15
CA ARG A 29 16.89 2.07 21.06
C ARG A 29 17.88 1.88 19.91
N LEU A 30 19.15 1.59 20.23
CA LEU A 30 20.16 1.33 19.21
C LEU A 30 19.86 0.05 18.42
N SER A 31 19.50 -1.02 19.13
CA SER A 31 19.20 -2.33 18.52
C SER A 31 17.93 -2.32 17.66
N SER A 32 16.90 -1.60 18.10
CA SER A 32 15.64 -1.46 17.35
C SER A 32 15.71 -0.44 16.21
N GLY A 33 16.66 0.51 16.27
CA GLY A 33 16.71 1.67 15.39
C GLY A 33 15.55 2.65 15.59
N LYS A 34 14.69 2.45 16.61
CA LYS A 34 13.53 3.28 16.90
C LYS A 34 13.78 4.13 18.13
N ARG A 35 13.41 5.41 18.04
CA ARG A 35 13.42 6.32 19.20
C ARG A 35 12.38 5.92 20.26
N ILE A 36 11.20 5.46 19.82
CA ILE A 36 10.08 5.05 20.67
C ILE A 36 9.88 3.54 20.49
N ASN A 37 10.20 2.75 21.52
CA ASN A 37 9.99 1.30 21.49
C ASN A 37 8.77 0.88 22.30
N ARG A 38 8.44 1.63 23.35
CA ARG A 38 7.33 1.34 24.26
C ARG A 38 6.42 2.55 24.39
N ALA A 39 5.14 2.30 24.69
CA ALA A 39 4.18 3.37 24.98
C ALA A 39 4.60 4.22 26.20
N SER A 40 5.40 3.67 27.11
CA SER A 40 5.96 4.39 28.26
C SER A 40 7.03 5.42 27.88
N ASP A 41 7.66 5.31 26.71
CA ASP A 41 8.67 6.27 26.26
C ASP A 41 8.02 7.55 25.73
N ASP A 42 6.94 7.41 24.96
CA ASP A 42 6.19 8.50 24.32
C ASP A 42 4.86 7.95 23.77
N ALA A 43 3.80 7.97 24.58
CA ALA A 43 2.50 7.40 24.20
C ALA A 43 1.86 8.15 23.02
N ALA A 44 1.96 9.48 23.00
CA ALA A 44 1.42 10.32 21.93
C ALA A 44 2.19 10.11 20.62
N GLY A 45 3.53 10.11 20.69
CA GLY A 45 4.39 9.84 19.54
C GLY A 45 4.20 8.44 18.96
N LEU A 46 4.01 7.43 19.82
CA LEU A 46 3.69 6.08 19.37
C LEU A 46 2.32 6.02 18.67
N ALA A 47 1.28 6.65 19.24
CA ALA A 47 -0.05 6.68 18.63
C ALA A 47 -0.05 7.38 17.27
N ILE A 48 0.65 8.50 17.14
CA ILE A 48 0.81 9.23 15.87
C ILE A 48 1.59 8.36 14.86
N SER A 49 2.68 7.72 15.29
CA SER A 49 3.45 6.80 14.44
C SER A 49 2.59 5.65 13.91
N GLN A 50 1.78 5.03 14.76
CA GLN A 50 0.87 3.94 14.35
C GLN A 50 -0.22 4.44 13.40
N LYS A 51 -0.78 5.64 13.65
CA LYS A 51 -1.74 6.28 12.73
C LYS A 51 -1.12 6.51 11.36
N MET A 52 0.09 7.06 11.30
CA MET A 52 0.80 7.28 10.04
C MET A 52 1.11 5.94 9.35
N GLU A 53 1.52 4.91 10.08
CA GLU A 53 1.77 3.59 9.51
C GLU A 53 0.50 2.97 8.91
N ALA A 54 -0.64 3.13 9.60
CA ALA A 54 -1.94 2.71 9.08
C ALA A 54 -2.32 3.48 7.80
N GLN A 55 -2.11 4.80 7.78
CA GLN A 55 -2.32 5.62 6.58
C GLN A 55 -1.43 5.18 5.42
N VAL A 56 -0.14 4.92 5.65
CA VAL A 56 0.79 4.44 4.62
C VAL A 56 0.33 3.09 4.07
N ARG A 57 -0.10 2.16 4.93
CA ARG A 57 -0.67 0.87 4.47
C ARG A 57 -1.94 1.07 3.65
N GLY A 58 -2.83 1.97 4.08
CA GLY A 58 -4.03 2.34 3.35
C GLY A 58 -3.73 2.93 1.97
N LEU A 59 -2.79 3.88 1.90
CA LEU A 59 -2.35 4.49 0.63
C LEU A 59 -1.71 3.46 -0.31
N ARG A 60 -0.92 2.52 0.21
CA ARG A 60 -0.36 1.42 -0.60
C ARG A 60 -1.45 0.52 -1.19
N GLN A 61 -2.50 0.21 -0.42
CA GLN A 61 -3.64 -0.53 -0.95
C GLN A 61 -4.42 0.28 -1.98
N ALA A 62 -4.68 1.57 -1.70
CA ALA A 62 -5.35 2.46 -2.64
C ALA A 62 -4.59 2.55 -3.97
N SER A 63 -3.27 2.66 -3.93
CA SER A 63 -2.43 2.66 -5.14
C SER A 63 -2.55 1.37 -5.94
N ARG A 64 -2.57 0.19 -5.29
CA ARG A 64 -2.82 -1.08 -5.97
C ARG A 64 -4.21 -1.11 -6.61
N ASN A 65 -5.24 -0.74 -5.85
CA ASN A 65 -6.62 -0.69 -6.36
C ASN A 65 -6.74 0.26 -7.57
N SER A 66 -6.04 1.39 -7.57
CA SER A 66 -6.02 2.30 -8.72
C SER A 66 -5.34 1.67 -9.93
N LEU A 67 -4.23 0.95 -9.75
CA LEU A 67 -3.57 0.22 -10.84
C LEU A 67 -4.48 -0.87 -11.41
N ASP A 68 -5.15 -1.64 -10.55
CA ASP A 68 -6.11 -2.66 -10.98
C ASP A 68 -7.28 -2.04 -11.76
N GLY A 69 -7.78 -0.88 -11.30
CA GLY A 69 -8.80 -0.10 -12.01
C GLY A 69 -8.33 0.38 -13.39
N ILE A 70 -7.09 0.84 -13.50
CA ILE A 70 -6.48 1.22 -14.79
C ILE A 70 -6.40 0.00 -15.72
N SER A 71 -5.94 -1.15 -15.22
CA SER A 71 -5.86 -2.38 -16.02
C SER A 71 -7.24 -2.87 -16.49
N LEU A 72 -8.27 -2.73 -15.66
CA LEU A 72 -9.65 -3.03 -16.06
C LEU A 72 -10.13 -2.11 -17.18
N ILE A 73 -9.90 -0.80 -17.04
CA ILE A 73 -10.28 0.19 -18.06
C ILE A 73 -9.54 -0.06 -19.37
N GLN A 74 -8.23 -0.32 -19.34
CA GLN A 74 -7.46 -0.64 -20.54
C GLN A 74 -7.98 -1.89 -21.25
N THR A 75 -8.39 -2.91 -20.49
CA THR A 75 -9.01 -4.13 -21.06
C THR A 75 -10.34 -3.79 -21.73
N ALA A 76 -11.17 -2.96 -21.08
CA ALA A 76 -12.43 -2.50 -21.65
C ALA A 76 -12.23 -1.63 -22.90
N GLU A 77 -11.25 -0.73 -22.91
CA GLU A 77 -10.89 0.07 -24.08
C GLU A 77 -10.42 -0.81 -25.25
N GLY A 78 -9.61 -1.83 -24.99
CA GLY A 78 -9.22 -2.82 -25.99
C GLY A 78 -10.43 -3.55 -26.60
N ALA A 79 -11.36 -4.01 -25.76
CA ALA A 79 -12.59 -4.64 -26.23
C ALA A 79 -13.48 -3.68 -27.05
N LEU A 80 -13.60 -2.42 -26.62
CA LEU A 80 -14.37 -1.40 -27.34
C LEU A 80 -13.75 -1.04 -28.70
N ASN A 81 -12.43 -1.08 -28.83
CA ASN A 81 -11.77 -0.89 -30.12
C ASN A 81 -12.13 -2.00 -31.11
N GLU A 82 -12.19 -3.26 -30.67
CA GLU A 82 -12.67 -4.37 -31.51
C GLU A 82 -14.13 -4.20 -31.91
N VAL A 83 -15.00 -3.83 -30.95
CA VAL A 83 -16.42 -3.52 -31.26
C VAL A 83 -16.52 -2.38 -32.27
N HIS A 84 -15.69 -1.35 -32.15
CA HIS A 84 -15.67 -0.24 -33.11
C HIS A 84 -15.29 -0.71 -34.52
N ALA A 85 -14.25 -1.53 -34.65
CA ALA A 85 -13.83 -2.11 -35.93
C ALA A 85 -14.92 -3.02 -36.54
N MET A 86 -15.58 -3.83 -35.71
CA MET A 86 -16.71 -4.66 -36.13
C MET A 86 -17.87 -3.81 -36.66
N LEU A 87 -18.24 -2.74 -35.95
CA LEU A 87 -19.31 -1.83 -36.37
C LEU A 87 -18.98 -1.09 -37.67
N GLN A 88 -17.72 -0.68 -37.87
CA GLN A 88 -17.27 -0.11 -39.13
C GLN A 88 -17.44 -1.11 -40.27
N ARG A 89 -17.00 -2.36 -40.08
CA ARG A 89 -17.15 -3.42 -41.08
C ARG A 89 -18.62 -3.76 -41.34
N MET A 90 -19.46 -3.85 -40.31
CA MET A 90 -20.91 -4.03 -40.47
C MET A 90 -21.54 -2.90 -41.30
N ARG A 91 -21.10 -1.65 -41.11
CA ARG A 91 -21.58 -0.52 -41.90
C ARG A 91 -21.14 -0.62 -43.36
N GLU A 92 -19.90 -1.01 -43.62
CA GLU A 92 -19.40 -1.26 -44.98
C GLU A 92 -20.21 -2.36 -45.67
N LEU A 93 -20.43 -3.48 -44.99
CA LEU A 93 -21.23 -4.60 -45.48
C LEU A 93 -22.69 -4.19 -45.73
N ALA A 94 -23.29 -3.38 -44.86
CA ALA A 94 -24.65 -2.89 -45.05
C ALA A 94 -24.78 -1.96 -46.27
N VAL A 95 -23.80 -1.08 -46.50
CA VAL A 95 -23.76 -0.23 -47.70
C VAL A 95 -23.52 -1.06 -48.96
N GLN A 96 -22.66 -2.09 -48.86
CA GLN A 96 -22.40 -3.02 -49.94
C GLN A 96 -23.66 -3.82 -50.31
N GLY A 97 -24.38 -4.39 -49.35
CA GLY A 97 -25.64 -5.10 -49.60
C GLY A 97 -26.78 -4.19 -50.12
N ALA A 98 -26.78 -2.90 -49.76
CA ALA A 98 -27.75 -1.95 -50.29
C ALA A 98 -27.54 -1.61 -51.78
N ASN A 99 -26.38 -1.94 -52.35
CA ASN A 99 -26.12 -1.78 -53.78
C ASN A 99 -26.83 -2.89 -54.56
N GLY A 100 -27.81 -2.52 -55.40
CA GLY A 100 -28.74 -3.45 -56.08
C GLY A 100 -28.16 -4.34 -57.18
N ILE A 101 -26.85 -4.63 -57.13
CA ILE A 101 -26.10 -5.44 -58.09
C ILE A 101 -25.84 -6.87 -57.59
N TYR A 102 -26.06 -7.12 -56.29
CA TYR A 102 -25.85 -8.44 -55.66
C TYR A 102 -27.11 -9.33 -55.80
N GLU A 103 -26.91 -10.61 -56.12
CA GLU A 103 -27.99 -11.60 -56.13
C GLU A 103 -28.37 -12.02 -54.70
N LYS A 104 -29.50 -12.72 -54.54
CA LYS A 104 -30.00 -13.14 -53.21
C LYS A 104 -28.99 -14.01 -52.45
N ASP A 105 -28.26 -14.89 -53.15
CA ASP A 105 -27.24 -15.75 -52.54
C ASP A 105 -26.04 -14.93 -52.02
N ASP A 106 -25.65 -13.86 -52.73
CA ASP A 106 -24.58 -12.94 -52.29
C ASP A 106 -25.01 -12.11 -51.07
N LEU A 107 -26.28 -11.70 -51.01
CA LEU A 107 -26.87 -10.99 -49.88
C LEU A 107 -26.98 -11.88 -48.63
N GLU A 108 -27.26 -13.18 -48.81
CA GLU A 108 -27.26 -14.17 -47.71
C GLU A 108 -25.84 -14.42 -47.15
N ALA A 109 -24.80 -14.33 -47.97
CA ALA A 109 -23.41 -14.48 -47.53
C ALA A 109 -22.83 -13.26 -46.79
N ILE A 110 -23.46 -12.08 -46.93
CA ILE A 110 -23.06 -10.80 -46.30
C ILE A 110 -23.74 -10.59 -44.93
N ALA A 111 -24.89 -11.25 -44.70
CA ALA A 111 -25.68 -11.18 -43.47
C ALA A 111 -25.12 -12.05 -42.33
#